data_AF-A0A524H447-F1
#
_entry.id   AF-A0A524H447-F1
#
_cell.length_a   1.000
_cell.length_b   1.000
_cell.length_c   1.000
_cell.angle_alpha   90.00
_cell.angle_beta   90.00
_cell.angle_gamma   90.00
#
_symmetry.space_group_name_H-M   'P 1'
#
loop_
_entity.id
_entity.type
_entity.pdbx_description
1 polymer ?
#
loop_
_entity_poly.entity_id
_entity_poly.type
_entity_poly.pdbx_seq_one_letter_code
_entity_poly.pdbx_strand_id
1 'polypeptide(L)'
;MAEPGDGVIHLLFTGGTISMRQSAEAGGAVPALDGAALVGLAPELAAVGQISIEDWGRFPASHMGLDRLWALRNRVAEVASSGTVRGIVVTHGTDTLEETAYLLARTLDPAIPVVVTGAMRTSEDERWDGPRNLVESARVAGEAESRGRGTMVVFHGTVLSGLEAVKTDAGEVDTFLAPRAAPLGAVAGGLVRYAAGARAAAPLPTFPHALDARVAMVSAVVGDRGALADAARESHDGLVLVAFGRG
;
A
#
# COMPACT_ATOMS: atom_id res chain seq x y z
N MET A 1 24.37 20.12 7.46
CA MET A 1 23.59 19.03 8.08
C MET A 1 22.15 19.52 8.04
N ALA A 2 21.29 18.93 7.21
CA ALA A 2 19.93 19.44 7.02
C ALA A 2 19.13 19.28 8.32
N GLU A 3 18.39 20.33 8.71
CA GLU A 3 17.44 20.28 9.83
C GLU A 3 16.38 19.19 9.56
N PRO A 4 15.79 18.55 10.60
CA PRO A 4 14.89 17.39 10.45
C PRO A 4 13.56 17.65 9.70
N GLY A 5 13.36 18.83 9.09
CA GLY A 5 12.14 19.26 8.40
C GLY A 5 12.25 19.50 6.89
N ASP A 6 13.44 19.43 6.28
CA ASP A 6 13.67 19.87 4.88
C ASP A 6 13.65 18.75 3.82
N GLY A 7 13.35 17.51 4.20
CA GLY A 7 13.31 16.39 3.25
C GLY A 7 12.08 16.40 2.34
N VAL A 8 12.23 15.86 1.14
CA VAL A 8 11.14 15.75 0.15
C VAL A 8 10.22 14.58 0.50
N ILE A 9 8.91 14.73 0.26
CA ILE A 9 7.97 13.60 0.21
C ILE A 9 7.90 13.09 -1.23
N HIS A 10 8.27 11.83 -1.42
CA HIS A 10 8.27 11.22 -2.74
C HIS A 10 6.96 10.46 -2.98
N LEU A 11 6.21 10.87 -4.00
CA LEU A 11 4.98 10.23 -4.43
C LEU A 11 5.28 9.33 -5.62
N LEU A 12 5.23 8.02 -5.39
CA LEU A 12 5.49 6.98 -6.37
C LEU A 12 4.15 6.41 -6.88
N PHE A 13 3.80 6.73 -8.12
CA PHE A 13 2.53 6.33 -8.71
C PHE A 13 2.69 5.01 -9.45
N THR A 14 1.96 3.99 -9.02
CA THR A 14 1.93 2.66 -9.69
C THR A 14 0.67 2.42 -10.52
N GLY A 15 -0.33 3.31 -10.39
CA GLY A 15 -1.65 3.21 -10.99
C GLY A 15 -2.75 3.01 -9.95
N GLY A 16 -3.70 2.11 -10.24
CA GLY A 16 -4.88 1.86 -9.42
C GLY A 16 -6.04 2.83 -9.66
N THR A 17 -7.19 2.52 -9.06
CA THR A 17 -8.45 3.26 -9.22
C THR A 17 -8.33 4.76 -8.96
N ILE A 18 -7.39 5.16 -8.08
CA ILE A 18 -7.09 6.56 -7.75
C ILE A 18 -6.76 7.41 -8.98
N SER A 19 -6.21 6.82 -10.04
CA SER A 19 -5.84 7.54 -11.26
C SER A 19 -6.67 7.11 -12.47
N MET A 20 -7.79 6.41 -12.25
CA MET A 20 -8.65 5.85 -13.29
C MET A 20 -9.98 6.59 -13.41
N ARG A 21 -10.58 6.53 -14.60
CA ARG A 21 -11.94 7.00 -14.92
C ARG A 21 -12.80 5.86 -15.43
N GLN A 22 -14.12 6.02 -15.46
CA GLN A 22 -14.99 5.00 -16.05
C GLN A 22 -14.98 5.09 -17.58
N SER A 23 -15.05 3.94 -18.25
CA SER A 23 -15.17 3.86 -19.69
C SER A 23 -16.27 2.87 -20.08
N ALA A 24 -17.33 3.39 -20.69
CA ALA A 24 -18.42 2.58 -21.21
C ALA A 24 -17.95 1.66 -22.35
N GLU A 25 -16.99 2.11 -23.16
CA GLU A 25 -16.41 1.33 -24.27
C GLU A 25 -15.58 0.15 -23.77
N ALA A 26 -14.81 0.34 -22.70
CA ALA A 26 -14.01 -0.71 -22.10
C ALA A 26 -14.79 -1.58 -21.08
N GLY A 27 -16.03 -1.20 -20.75
CA GLY A 27 -16.85 -1.90 -19.76
C GLY A 27 -16.29 -1.82 -18.33
N GLY A 28 -15.46 -0.81 -18.01
CA GLY A 28 -14.81 -0.69 -16.71
C GLY A 28 -13.87 0.51 -16.58
N ALA A 29 -13.10 0.52 -15.49
CA ALA A 29 -12.17 1.61 -15.18
C ALA A 29 -10.89 1.54 -16.03
N VAL A 30 -10.47 2.69 -16.57
CA VAL A 30 -9.25 2.83 -17.39
C VAL A 30 -8.35 3.95 -16.86
N PRO A 31 -7.02 3.86 -17.01
CA PRO A 31 -6.10 4.93 -16.60
C PRO A 31 -6.46 6.28 -17.24
N ALA A 32 -6.45 7.34 -16.45
CA ALA A 32 -6.89 8.68 -16.86
C ALA A 32 -5.96 9.80 -16.39
N LEU A 33 -5.46 9.71 -15.15
CA LEU A 33 -4.62 10.73 -14.53
C LEU A 33 -3.19 10.23 -14.40
N ASP A 34 -2.22 11.14 -14.53
CA ASP A 34 -0.84 10.93 -14.09
C ASP A 34 -0.61 11.55 -12.72
N GLY A 35 0.59 11.33 -12.16
CA GLY A 35 0.95 11.85 -10.85
C GLY A 35 0.82 13.38 -10.77
N ALA A 36 1.22 14.11 -11.82
CA ALA A 36 1.11 15.56 -11.86
C ALA A 36 -0.35 16.04 -11.82
N ALA A 37 -1.23 15.42 -12.60
CA ALA A 37 -2.66 15.75 -12.61
C ALA A 37 -3.31 15.43 -11.27
N LEU A 38 -2.99 14.28 -10.67
CA LEU A 38 -3.52 13.87 -9.36
C LEU A 38 -3.04 14.80 -8.23
N VAL A 39 -1.78 15.22 -8.24
CA VAL A 39 -1.25 16.22 -7.30
C VAL A 39 -1.92 17.58 -7.51
N GLY A 40 -2.18 17.98 -8.76
CA GLY A 40 -2.92 19.20 -9.08
C GLY A 40 -4.36 19.23 -8.54
N LEU A 41 -4.97 18.06 -8.33
CA LEU A 41 -6.29 17.89 -7.74
C LEU A 41 -6.26 17.81 -6.19
N ALA A 42 -5.07 17.86 -5.59
CA ALA A 42 -4.84 17.77 -4.16
C ALA A 42 -4.01 18.97 -3.64
N PRO A 43 -4.51 20.22 -3.75
CA PRO A 43 -3.76 21.43 -3.43
C PRO A 43 -3.26 21.48 -1.98
N GLU A 44 -3.91 20.77 -1.05
CA GLU A 44 -3.51 20.65 0.34
C GLU A 44 -2.15 19.97 0.55
N LEU A 45 -1.63 19.26 -0.46
CA LEU A 45 -0.26 18.74 -0.47
C LEU A 45 0.78 19.85 -0.33
N ALA A 46 0.48 21.07 -0.80
CA ALA A 46 1.37 22.22 -0.65
C ALA A 46 1.67 22.55 0.82
N ALA A 47 0.73 22.24 1.74
CA ALA A 47 0.92 22.41 3.18
C ALA A 47 1.73 21.28 3.84
N VAL A 48 1.93 20.16 3.14
CA VAL A 48 2.73 19.02 3.66
C VAL A 48 4.23 19.28 3.49
N GLY A 49 4.63 19.98 2.43
CA GLY A 49 6.01 20.38 2.15
C GLY A 49 6.40 20.11 0.69
N GLN A 50 7.70 19.99 0.44
CA GLN A 50 8.21 19.70 -0.91
C GLN A 50 7.78 18.29 -1.36
N ILE A 51 7.20 18.22 -2.55
CA ILE A 51 6.72 16.99 -3.19
C ILE A 51 7.58 16.69 -4.43
N SER A 52 8.05 15.46 -4.56
CA SER A 52 8.54 14.92 -5.84
C SER A 52 7.60 13.85 -6.35
N ILE A 53 7.40 13.81 -7.67
CA ILE A 53 6.46 12.92 -8.35
C ILE A 53 7.25 11.94 -9.21
N GLU A 54 6.92 10.66 -9.13
CA GLU A 54 7.41 9.64 -10.05
C GLU A 54 6.25 8.77 -10.54
N ASP A 55 5.96 8.83 -11.84
CA ASP A 55 5.06 7.89 -12.51
C ASP A 55 5.82 6.61 -12.85
N TRP A 56 5.87 5.67 -11.90
CA TRP A 56 6.52 4.37 -12.08
C TRP A 56 5.74 3.46 -13.03
N GLY A 57 4.41 3.58 -13.02
CA GLY A 57 3.55 2.88 -13.96
C GLY A 57 2.09 3.24 -13.81
N ARG A 58 1.26 2.66 -14.69
CA ARG A 58 -0.21 2.79 -14.67
C ARG A 58 -0.85 1.41 -14.73
N PHE A 59 -0.50 0.59 -13.76
CA PHE A 59 -0.91 -0.81 -13.71
C PHE A 59 -2.25 -0.95 -12.98
N PRO A 60 -3.17 -1.76 -13.49
CA PRO A 60 -4.26 -2.28 -12.67
C PRO A 60 -3.69 -3.16 -11.56
N ALA A 61 -4.34 -3.21 -10.39
CA ALA A 61 -3.90 -4.04 -9.25
C ALA A 61 -3.69 -5.51 -9.64
N SER A 62 -4.57 -6.05 -10.49
CA SER A 62 -4.50 -7.42 -11.02
C SER A 62 -3.25 -7.71 -11.85
N HIS A 63 -2.52 -6.69 -12.30
CA HIS A 63 -1.28 -6.83 -13.05
C HIS A 63 -0.02 -6.65 -12.18
N MET A 64 -0.17 -6.44 -10.87
CA MET A 64 0.95 -6.38 -9.92
C MET A 64 1.41 -7.79 -9.53
N GLY A 65 1.96 -8.52 -10.50
CA GLY A 65 2.56 -9.83 -10.27
C GLY A 65 3.87 -9.77 -9.46
N LEU A 66 4.36 -10.94 -9.03
CA LEU A 66 5.49 -11.07 -8.09
C LEU A 66 6.77 -10.34 -8.55
N ASP A 67 7.18 -10.47 -9.81
CA ASP A 67 8.35 -9.76 -10.35
C ASP A 67 8.21 -8.24 -10.24
N ARG A 68 7.00 -7.74 -10.49
CA ARG A 68 6.69 -6.31 -10.44
C ARG A 68 6.63 -5.81 -9.01
N LEU A 69 6.05 -6.59 -8.09
CA LEU A 69 6.07 -6.28 -6.65
C LEU A 69 7.51 -6.22 -6.12
N TRP A 70 8.36 -7.14 -6.56
CA TRP A 70 9.78 -7.12 -6.20
C TRP A 70 10.53 -5.90 -6.77
N ALA A 71 10.27 -5.57 -8.04
CA ALA A 71 10.82 -4.37 -8.67
C ALA A 71 10.36 -3.08 -7.97
N LEU A 72 9.07 -3.00 -7.59
CA LEU A 72 8.52 -1.88 -6.82
C LEU A 72 9.22 -1.76 -5.46
N ARG A 73 9.38 -2.87 -4.74
CA ARG A 73 10.12 -2.92 -3.48
C ARG A 73 11.54 -2.38 -3.64
N ASN A 74 12.25 -2.80 -4.69
CA ASN A 74 13.62 -2.34 -4.95
C ASN A 74 13.65 -0.84 -5.27
N ARG A 75 12.68 -0.32 -6.03
CA ARG A 75 12.57 1.11 -6.31
C ARG A 75 12.32 1.92 -5.05
N VAL A 76 11.40 1.48 -4.18
CA VAL A 76 11.15 2.14 -2.89
C VAL A 76 12.40 2.13 -2.01
N ALA A 77 13.14 1.02 -1.95
CA ALA A 77 14.39 0.93 -1.20
C ALA A 77 15.46 1.90 -1.75
N GLU A 78 15.60 2.00 -3.07
CA GLU A 78 16.52 2.93 -3.72
C GLU A 78 16.17 4.39 -3.36
N VAL A 79 14.89 4.78 -3.51
CA VAL A 79 14.41 6.11 -3.16
C VAL A 79 14.65 6.41 -1.67
N ALA A 80 14.32 5.47 -0.78
CA ALA A 80 14.56 5.62 0.66
C ALA A 80 16.05 5.82 0.99
N SER A 81 16.96 5.19 0.24
CA SER A 81 18.40 5.29 0.43
C SER A 81 19.06 6.53 -0.21
N SER A 82 18.30 7.33 -0.98
CA SER A 82 18.83 8.50 -1.70
C SER A 82 19.36 9.62 -0.81
N GLY A 83 18.97 9.65 0.47
CA GLY A 83 19.35 10.68 1.44
C GLY A 83 18.61 12.01 1.29
N THR A 84 17.67 12.14 0.36
CA THR A 84 16.91 13.38 0.11
C THR A 84 15.45 13.30 0.55
N VAL A 85 14.91 12.09 0.66
CA VAL A 85 13.51 11.87 1.05
C VAL A 85 13.37 11.74 2.56
N ARG A 86 12.27 12.29 3.10
CA ARG A 86 11.88 12.06 4.51
C ARG A 86 10.67 11.14 4.66
N GLY A 87 10.01 10.78 3.55
CA GLY A 87 8.86 9.90 3.50
C GLY A 87 8.49 9.57 2.06
N ILE A 88 7.86 8.41 1.87
CA ILE A 88 7.44 7.90 0.57
C ILE A 88 5.95 7.55 0.63
N VAL A 89 5.19 7.97 -0.37
CA VAL A 89 3.81 7.51 -0.58
C VAL A 89 3.77 6.72 -1.88
N VAL A 90 3.25 5.50 -1.83
CA VAL A 90 3.03 4.65 -2.98
C VAL A 90 1.54 4.60 -3.27
N THR A 91 1.11 5.10 -4.42
CA THR A 91 -0.28 4.85 -4.85
C THR A 91 -0.37 3.46 -5.44
N HIS A 92 -1.45 2.75 -5.13
CA HIS A 92 -1.66 1.37 -5.55
C HIS A 92 -3.14 1.09 -5.80
N GLY A 93 -3.44 0.11 -6.64
CA GLY A 93 -4.82 -0.39 -6.76
C GLY A 93 -5.20 -1.21 -5.52
N THR A 94 -6.46 -1.07 -5.08
CA THR A 94 -6.89 -1.55 -3.77
C THR A 94 -6.99 -3.07 -3.64
N ASP A 95 -7.15 -3.79 -4.74
CA ASP A 95 -7.36 -5.25 -4.71
C ASP A 95 -6.14 -6.03 -4.23
N THR A 96 -4.92 -5.52 -4.43
CA THR A 96 -3.65 -6.17 -4.05
C THR A 96 -2.78 -5.27 -3.16
N LEU A 97 -3.40 -4.22 -2.60
CA LEU A 97 -2.71 -3.22 -1.79
C LEU A 97 -2.15 -3.83 -0.51
N GLU A 98 -2.92 -4.67 0.17
CA GLU A 98 -2.51 -5.34 1.41
C GLU A 98 -1.28 -6.23 1.21
N GLU A 99 -1.23 -7.00 0.13
CA GLU A 99 -0.08 -7.86 -0.21
C GLU A 99 1.18 -7.03 -0.47
N THR A 100 1.03 -5.91 -1.18
CA THR A 100 2.12 -4.97 -1.46
C THR A 100 2.61 -4.32 -0.17
N ALA A 101 1.70 -3.84 0.67
CA ALA A 101 2.03 -3.24 1.96
C ALA A 101 2.74 -4.23 2.89
N TYR A 102 2.32 -5.50 2.89
CA TYR A 102 2.95 -6.56 3.66
C TYR A 102 4.39 -6.82 3.18
N LEU A 103 4.60 -6.94 1.86
CA LEU A 103 5.92 -7.13 1.27
C LEU A 103 6.88 -6.01 1.67
N LEU A 104 6.45 -4.76 1.51
CA LEU A 104 7.26 -3.59 1.86
C LEU A 104 7.54 -3.54 3.38
N ALA A 105 6.53 -3.79 4.22
CA ALA A 105 6.69 -3.82 5.67
C ALA A 105 7.71 -4.86 6.15
N ARG A 106 7.81 -6.00 5.43
CA ARG A 106 8.72 -7.09 5.78
C ARG A 106 10.13 -6.94 5.25
N THR A 107 10.34 -6.13 4.23
CA THR A 107 11.61 -6.11 3.47
C THR A 107 12.30 -4.76 3.43
N LEU A 108 11.68 -3.69 3.94
CA LEU A 108 12.28 -2.37 4.01
C LEU A 108 12.75 -2.02 5.43
N ASP A 109 13.79 -1.18 5.51
CA ASP A 109 14.18 -0.53 6.75
C ASP A 109 13.11 0.51 7.15
N PRO A 110 12.57 0.48 8.38
CA PRO A 110 11.52 1.39 8.82
C PRO A 110 12.03 2.81 9.12
N ALA A 111 13.30 3.16 8.86
CA ALA A 111 13.86 4.49 9.09
C ALA A 111 13.17 5.59 8.28
N ILE A 112 12.79 5.30 7.03
CA ILE A 112 11.99 6.19 6.18
C ILE A 112 10.54 5.69 6.17
N PRO A 113 9.55 6.51 6.57
CA PRO A 113 8.15 6.13 6.50
C PRO A 113 7.73 5.84 5.06
N VAL A 114 7.09 4.69 4.86
CA VAL A 114 6.47 4.32 3.59
C VAL A 114 4.98 4.15 3.83
N VAL A 115 4.16 4.89 3.08
CA VAL A 115 2.70 4.81 3.14
C VAL A 115 2.17 4.28 1.82
N VAL A 116 1.41 3.20 1.84
CA VAL A 116 0.68 2.70 0.67
C VAL A 116 -0.75 3.19 0.76
N THR A 117 -1.27 3.74 -0.34
CA THR A 117 -2.64 4.26 -0.41
C THR A 117 -3.23 4.06 -1.80
N GLY A 118 -4.51 4.39 -1.94
CA GLY A 118 -5.24 4.29 -3.20
C GLY A 118 -6.58 5.01 -3.10
N ALA A 119 -7.53 4.58 -3.93
CA ALA A 119 -8.91 5.04 -3.86
C ALA A 119 -9.84 3.87 -4.14
N MET A 120 -11.01 3.88 -3.51
CA MET A 120 -12.08 2.93 -3.84
C MET A 120 -12.95 3.44 -4.99
N ARG A 121 -12.98 4.75 -5.22
CA ARG A 121 -13.73 5.39 -6.31
C ARG A 121 -12.80 5.94 -7.40
N THR A 122 -13.32 6.00 -8.63
CA THR A 122 -12.64 6.61 -9.78
C THR A 122 -12.73 8.13 -9.77
N SER A 123 -11.89 8.81 -10.56
CA SER A 123 -11.80 10.28 -10.58
C SER A 123 -13.06 11.01 -11.07
N GLU A 124 -13.97 10.32 -11.74
CA GLU A 124 -15.26 10.88 -12.20
C GLU A 124 -16.38 10.73 -11.17
N ASP A 125 -16.14 10.00 -10.07
CA ASP A 125 -17.12 9.86 -9.00
C ASP A 125 -17.17 11.14 -8.15
N GLU A 126 -18.37 11.69 -7.91
CA GLU A 126 -18.55 12.91 -7.10
C GLU A 126 -18.01 12.77 -5.67
N ARG A 127 -17.93 11.54 -5.16
CA ARG A 127 -17.43 11.20 -3.83
C ARG A 127 -16.05 10.56 -3.89
N TRP A 128 -15.28 10.84 -4.94
CA TRP A 128 -13.93 10.34 -5.13
C TRP A 128 -13.03 10.60 -3.90
N ASP A 129 -12.47 9.53 -3.36
CA ASP A 129 -11.68 9.52 -2.13
C ASP A 129 -10.17 9.72 -2.36
N GLY A 130 -9.72 9.71 -3.63
CA GLY A 130 -8.32 9.75 -4.02
C GLY A 130 -7.51 10.95 -3.49
N PRO A 131 -7.90 12.20 -3.75
CA PRO A 131 -7.15 13.38 -3.31
C PRO A 131 -7.01 13.43 -1.80
N ARG A 132 -8.08 13.11 -1.07
CA ARG A 132 -8.07 13.06 0.40
C ARG A 132 -7.09 12.00 0.91
N ASN A 133 -7.19 10.76 0.42
CA ASN A 133 -6.31 9.67 0.81
C ASN A 133 -4.83 10.01 0.51
N LEU A 134 -4.55 10.63 -0.64
CA LEU A 134 -3.21 11.06 -1.02
C LEU A 134 -2.64 12.12 -0.07
N VAL A 135 -3.44 13.15 0.27
CA VAL A 135 -3.05 14.21 1.22
C VAL A 135 -2.79 13.63 2.60
N GLU A 136 -3.70 12.81 3.12
CA GLU A 136 -3.56 12.17 4.42
C GLU A 136 -2.34 11.26 4.47
N SER A 137 -2.10 10.50 3.40
CA SER A 137 -0.91 9.65 3.27
C SER A 137 0.39 10.45 3.24
N ALA A 138 0.42 11.58 2.54
CA ALA A 138 1.58 12.45 2.50
C ALA A 138 1.85 13.10 3.87
N ARG A 139 0.80 13.50 4.61
CA ARG A 139 0.93 13.97 6.00
C ARG A 139 1.53 12.91 6.89
N VAL A 140 1.02 11.67 6.81
CA VAL A 140 1.55 10.54 7.57
C VAL A 140 3.00 10.25 7.17
N ALA A 141 3.34 10.22 5.89
CA ALA A 141 4.71 9.99 5.42
C ALA A 141 5.68 11.08 5.89
N GLY A 142 5.21 12.33 6.02
CA GLY A 142 6.03 13.46 6.46
C GLY A 142 6.16 13.64 7.97
N GLU A 143 5.30 13.01 8.77
CA GLU A 143 5.32 13.17 10.22
C GLU A 143 6.57 12.50 10.84
N ALA A 144 7.26 13.22 11.72
CA ALA A 144 8.50 12.72 12.32
C ALA A 144 8.25 11.48 13.19
N GLU A 145 7.09 11.46 13.85
CA GLU A 145 6.65 10.31 14.65
C GLU A 145 6.33 9.06 13.82
N SER A 146 6.22 9.16 12.50
CA SER A 146 5.99 8.00 11.62
C SER A 146 7.23 7.12 11.43
N ARG A 147 8.43 7.65 11.72
CA ARG A 147 9.68 6.90 11.61
C ARG A 147 9.68 5.71 12.57
N GLY A 148 10.16 4.56 12.10
CA GLY A 148 10.20 3.34 12.91
C GLY A 148 8.85 2.64 13.08
N ARG A 149 7.81 3.02 12.32
CA ARG A 149 6.49 2.34 12.30
C ARG A 149 6.30 1.37 11.14
N GLY A 150 7.32 1.23 10.29
CA GLY A 150 7.30 0.32 9.15
C GLY A 150 6.43 0.87 8.02
N THR A 151 6.12 0.02 7.04
CA THR A 151 5.16 0.40 6.01
C THR A 151 3.75 0.48 6.62
N MET A 152 3.04 1.54 6.27
CA MET A 152 1.67 1.81 6.73
C MET A 152 0.71 1.84 5.56
N VAL A 153 -0.56 1.58 5.83
CA VAL A 153 -1.67 1.81 4.90
C VAL A 153 -2.52 2.95 5.45
N VAL A 154 -2.84 3.92 4.60
CA VAL A 154 -3.70 5.05 4.99
C VAL A 154 -4.90 5.13 4.07
N PHE A 155 -6.09 5.01 4.67
CA PHE A 155 -7.38 5.12 4.02
C PHE A 155 -8.36 5.83 4.95
N HIS A 156 -9.10 6.79 4.41
CA HIS A 156 -10.20 7.47 5.09
C HIS A 156 -9.87 8.07 6.47
N GLY A 157 -8.62 8.49 6.68
CA GLY A 157 -8.13 9.03 7.95
C GLY A 157 -7.64 7.97 8.94
N THR A 158 -7.69 6.67 8.62
CA THR A 158 -7.15 5.61 9.48
C THR A 158 -5.73 5.26 9.05
N VAL A 159 -4.81 5.09 10.01
CA VAL A 159 -3.43 4.64 9.77
C VAL A 159 -3.29 3.20 10.28
N LEU A 160 -3.05 2.27 9.37
CA LEU A 160 -2.91 0.84 9.64
C LEU A 160 -1.47 0.37 9.44
N SER A 161 -1.09 -0.71 10.11
CA SER A 161 0.16 -1.41 9.78
C SER A 161 0.00 -2.11 8.44
N GLY A 162 1.00 -2.01 7.57
CA GLY A 162 1.06 -2.81 6.34
C GLY A 162 1.10 -4.32 6.58
N LEU A 163 1.36 -4.78 7.81
CA LEU A 163 1.32 -6.20 8.17
C LEU A 163 -0.10 -6.71 8.48
N GLU A 164 -1.02 -5.82 8.81
CA GLU A 164 -2.32 -6.16 9.39
C GLU A 164 -3.51 -5.59 8.59
N ALA A 165 -3.25 -4.66 7.66
CA ALA A 165 -4.28 -4.05 6.83
C ALA A 165 -4.88 -5.08 5.88
N VAL A 166 -6.21 -5.13 5.83
CA VAL A 166 -7.00 -6.01 4.95
C VAL A 166 -8.15 -5.21 4.36
N LYS A 167 -8.40 -5.37 3.06
CA LYS A 167 -9.60 -4.87 2.37
C LYS A 167 -10.78 -5.78 2.70
N THR A 168 -11.72 -5.30 3.52
CA THR A 168 -12.83 -6.15 4.04
C THR A 168 -14.12 -6.07 3.24
N ASP A 169 -14.22 -5.11 2.33
CA ASP A 169 -15.40 -4.82 1.52
C ASP A 169 -15.02 -4.42 0.07
N ALA A 170 -15.87 -4.79 -0.89
CA ALA A 170 -15.63 -4.57 -2.31
C ALA A 170 -15.98 -3.15 -2.80
N GLY A 171 -16.83 -2.40 -2.07
CA GLY A 171 -17.37 -1.10 -2.51
C GLY A 171 -17.32 0.03 -1.48
N GLU A 172 -17.16 -0.27 -0.19
CA GLU A 172 -17.07 0.75 0.85
C GLU A 172 -15.72 1.49 0.83
N VAL A 173 -15.75 2.80 1.08
CA VAL A 173 -14.53 3.64 1.09
C VAL A 173 -13.69 3.46 2.36
N ASP A 174 -14.31 3.01 3.45
CA ASP A 174 -13.66 2.67 4.72
C ASP A 174 -13.49 1.15 4.84
N THR A 175 -12.97 0.53 3.77
CA THR A 175 -12.85 -0.93 3.65
C THR A 175 -11.56 -1.50 4.23
N PHE A 176 -10.50 -0.69 4.33
CA PHE A 176 -9.25 -1.16 4.90
C PHE A 176 -9.35 -1.14 6.43
N LEU A 177 -9.29 -2.32 7.03
CA LEU A 177 -9.32 -2.53 8.48
C LEU A 177 -8.12 -3.36 8.92
N ALA A 178 -7.91 -3.49 10.22
CA ALA A 178 -6.96 -4.44 10.81
C ALA A 178 -7.71 -5.41 11.74
N PRO A 179 -8.34 -6.49 11.24
CA PRO A 179 -9.22 -7.35 12.05
C PRO A 179 -8.54 -8.03 13.25
N ARG A 180 -7.20 -8.09 13.24
CA ARG A 180 -6.37 -8.78 14.24
C ARG A 180 -5.52 -7.82 15.07
N ALA A 181 -5.57 -6.52 14.81
CA ALA A 181 -4.75 -5.51 15.47
C ALA A 181 -5.50 -4.19 15.64
N ALA A 182 -4.98 -3.31 16.50
CA ALA A 182 -5.48 -1.93 16.53
C ALA A 182 -4.86 -1.11 15.39
N PRO A 183 -5.57 -0.10 14.85
CA PRO A 183 -4.95 0.93 14.03
C PRO A 183 -3.73 1.54 14.73
N LEU A 184 -2.71 1.89 13.97
CA LEU A 184 -1.54 2.60 14.49
C LEU A 184 -1.91 4.01 14.92
N GLY A 185 -2.87 4.63 14.23
CA GLY A 185 -3.29 6.00 14.48
C GLY A 185 -4.39 6.45 13.54
N ALA A 186 -4.62 7.77 13.52
CA ALA A 186 -5.56 8.41 12.63
C ALA A 186 -5.07 9.81 12.20
N VAL A 187 -5.59 10.29 11.08
CA VAL A 187 -5.47 11.67 10.60
C VAL A 187 -6.80 12.36 10.85
N ALA A 188 -6.80 13.35 11.75
CA ALA A 188 -8.00 14.09 12.13
C ALA A 188 -7.70 15.59 12.19
N GLY A 189 -8.51 16.39 11.48
CA GLY A 189 -8.29 17.85 11.39
C GLY A 189 -6.93 18.23 10.81
N GLY A 190 -6.39 17.41 9.90
CA GLY A 190 -5.06 17.61 9.29
C GLY A 190 -3.87 17.22 10.17
N LEU A 191 -4.11 16.71 11.39
CA LEU A 191 -3.09 16.26 12.32
C LEU A 191 -3.01 14.73 12.35
N VAL A 192 -1.79 14.19 12.35
CA VAL A 192 -1.52 12.77 12.55
C VAL A 192 -1.48 12.49 14.05
N ARG A 193 -2.22 11.48 14.51
CA ARG A 193 -2.27 11.07 15.93
C ARG A 193 -2.05 9.57 16.03
N TYR A 194 -0.95 9.18 16.64
CA TYR A 194 -0.64 7.78 16.89
C TYR A 194 -1.15 7.28 18.24
N ALA A 195 -1.55 6.01 18.27
CA ALA A 195 -1.77 5.29 19.52
C ALA A 195 -0.44 5.07 20.25
N ALA A 196 -0.49 5.08 21.58
CA ALA A 196 0.69 4.88 22.40
C ALA A 196 1.32 3.49 22.15
N GLY A 197 2.64 3.44 21.94
CA GLY A 197 3.39 2.18 21.79
C GLY A 197 3.31 1.50 20.42
N ALA A 198 2.61 2.09 19.44
CA ALA A 198 2.53 1.54 18.09
C ALA A 198 3.90 1.59 17.37
N ARG A 199 4.68 0.51 17.43
CA ARG A 199 5.97 0.38 16.75
C ARG A 199 5.88 -0.62 15.60
N ALA A 200 6.79 -0.49 14.63
CA ALA A 200 6.94 -1.50 13.60
C ALA A 200 7.30 -2.86 14.21
N ALA A 201 6.83 -3.93 13.60
CA ALA A 201 7.56 -5.18 13.71
C ALA A 201 8.93 -5.02 13.04
N ALA A 202 9.95 -5.73 13.54
CA ALA A 202 11.23 -5.77 12.87
C ALA A 202 11.06 -6.35 11.44
N PRO A 203 11.78 -5.80 10.44
CA PRO A 203 11.89 -6.42 9.13
C PRO A 203 12.37 -7.87 9.25
N LEU A 204 12.13 -8.67 8.20
CA LEU A 204 12.68 -10.02 8.16
C LEU A 204 14.22 -9.94 8.24
N PRO A 205 14.87 -10.76 9.09
CA PRO A 205 16.32 -10.74 9.25
C PRO A 205 17.05 -11.10 7.94
N THR A 206 16.39 -11.91 7.11
CA THR A 206 16.80 -12.28 5.76
C THR A 206 15.56 -12.40 4.89
N PHE A 207 15.65 -11.93 3.66
CA PHE A 207 14.61 -12.07 2.64
C PHE A 207 15.28 -12.41 1.30
N PRO A 208 14.54 -12.99 0.34
CA PRO A 208 15.14 -13.50 -0.90
C PRO A 208 15.65 -12.38 -1.81
N HIS A 209 16.32 -12.74 -2.92
CA HIS A 209 16.75 -11.77 -3.94
C HIS A 209 15.70 -11.55 -5.05
N ALA A 210 14.64 -12.36 -5.05
CA ALA A 210 13.47 -12.30 -5.93
C ALA A 210 12.28 -13.03 -5.28
N LEU A 211 11.08 -12.90 -5.85
CA LEU A 211 9.89 -13.66 -5.45
C LEU A 211 9.62 -14.77 -6.47
N ASP A 212 10.52 -15.75 -6.55
CA ASP A 212 10.53 -16.81 -7.57
C ASP A 212 9.94 -18.15 -7.08
N ALA A 213 9.77 -18.33 -5.76
CA ALA A 213 9.07 -19.47 -5.20
C ALA A 213 7.60 -19.50 -5.64
N ARG A 214 7.18 -20.61 -6.22
CA ARG A 214 5.77 -20.83 -6.59
C ARG A 214 5.02 -21.26 -5.34
N VAL A 215 4.11 -20.42 -4.87
CA VAL A 215 3.29 -20.70 -3.70
C VAL A 215 1.82 -20.80 -4.11
N ALA A 216 1.20 -21.94 -3.85
CA ALA A 216 -0.23 -22.11 -4.05
C ALA A 216 -1.00 -21.65 -2.81
N MET A 217 -2.19 -21.09 -3.01
CA MET A 217 -3.17 -20.89 -1.95
C MET A 217 -4.38 -21.79 -2.21
N VAL A 218 -4.73 -22.65 -1.26
CA VAL A 218 -5.84 -23.61 -1.39
C VAL A 218 -6.78 -23.44 -0.20
N SER A 219 -8.07 -23.28 -0.47
CA SER A 219 -9.08 -23.17 0.59
C SER A 219 -9.72 -24.50 0.90
N ALA A 220 -9.70 -24.90 2.18
CA ALA A 220 -10.41 -26.08 2.65
C ALA A 220 -11.93 -25.82 2.64
N VAL A 221 -12.69 -26.76 2.10
CA VAL A 221 -14.17 -26.70 2.04
C VAL A 221 -14.80 -27.98 2.59
N VAL A 222 -16.08 -27.93 2.94
CA VAL A 222 -16.79 -29.11 3.47
C VAL A 222 -16.80 -30.21 2.41
N GLY A 223 -16.30 -31.40 2.78
CA GLY A 223 -16.17 -32.53 1.86
C GLY A 223 -14.91 -32.51 1.00
N ASP A 224 -14.00 -31.56 1.22
CA ASP A 224 -12.69 -31.57 0.57
C ASP A 224 -11.91 -32.85 0.93
N ARG A 225 -11.31 -33.46 -0.08
CA ARG A 225 -10.50 -34.68 0.03
C ARG A 225 -9.01 -34.42 -0.24
N GLY A 226 -8.62 -33.15 -0.40
CA GLY A 226 -7.23 -32.75 -0.57
C GLY A 226 -6.73 -32.74 -2.01
N ALA A 227 -7.58 -33.03 -3.00
CA ALA A 227 -7.14 -33.17 -4.40
C ALA A 227 -6.43 -31.91 -4.95
N LEU A 228 -6.90 -30.70 -4.59
CA LEU A 228 -6.25 -29.45 -4.98
C LEU A 228 -4.91 -29.23 -4.26
N ALA A 229 -4.84 -29.61 -2.97
CA ALA A 229 -3.60 -29.54 -2.21
C ALA A 229 -2.55 -30.53 -2.76
N ASP A 230 -2.96 -31.76 -3.07
CA ASP A 230 -2.08 -32.78 -3.66
C ASP A 230 -1.55 -32.33 -5.03
N ALA A 231 -2.41 -31.81 -5.90
CA ALA A 231 -2.00 -31.26 -7.19
C ALA A 231 -1.03 -30.07 -7.04
N ALA A 232 -1.25 -29.20 -6.06
CA ALA A 232 -0.35 -28.08 -5.78
C ALA A 232 1.04 -28.57 -5.34
N ARG A 233 1.11 -29.62 -4.49
CA ARG A 233 2.38 -30.17 -3.98
C ARG A 233 3.31 -30.69 -5.07
N GLU A 234 2.78 -31.16 -6.19
CA GLU A 234 3.59 -31.64 -7.32
C GLU A 234 4.25 -30.50 -8.12
N SER A 235 3.69 -29.30 -8.02
CA SER A 235 3.98 -28.19 -8.95
C SER A 235 4.40 -26.89 -8.27
N HIS A 236 4.36 -26.80 -6.94
CA HIS A 236 4.66 -25.58 -6.18
C HIS A 236 5.69 -25.86 -5.08
N ASP A 237 6.48 -24.83 -4.77
CA ASP A 237 7.53 -24.87 -3.75
C ASP A 237 6.97 -24.66 -2.34
N GLY A 238 5.76 -24.10 -2.24
CA GLY A 238 5.03 -23.91 -0.99
C GLY A 238 3.51 -23.92 -1.16
N LEU A 239 2.81 -24.12 -0.04
CA LEU A 239 1.34 -24.15 0.02
C LEU A 239 0.85 -23.36 1.23
N VAL A 240 -0.06 -22.43 1.01
CA VAL A 240 -0.86 -21.75 2.04
C VAL A 240 -2.24 -22.39 2.04
N LEU A 241 -2.61 -23.04 3.15
CA LEU A 241 -3.94 -23.62 3.32
C LEU A 241 -4.85 -22.63 4.07
N VAL A 242 -5.91 -22.17 3.43
CA VAL A 242 -6.98 -21.42 4.08
C VAL A 242 -7.92 -22.43 4.74
N ALA A 243 -7.61 -22.78 5.98
CA ALA A 243 -8.22 -23.90 6.70
C ALA A 243 -9.41 -23.48 7.58
N PHE A 244 -10.01 -24.47 8.25
CA PHE A 244 -11.11 -24.24 9.19
C PHE A 244 -10.59 -23.80 10.57
N GLY A 245 -11.27 -22.84 11.19
CA GLY A 245 -11.11 -22.54 12.62
C GLY A 245 -9.67 -22.20 13.04
N ARG A 246 -9.02 -23.09 13.79
CA ARG A 246 -7.71 -22.85 14.43
C ARG A 246 -6.50 -23.22 13.56
N GLY A 247 -6.72 -23.48 12.26
CA GLY A 247 -5.69 -23.94 11.32
C GLY A 247 -5.78 -25.44 11.12
#